data_AF-A0A3B1AP87-F1
#
_entry.id   AF-A0A3B1AP87-F1
#
_cell.length_a   1.000
_cell.length_b   1.000
_cell.length_c   1.000
_cell.angle_alpha   90.00
_cell.angle_beta   90.00
_cell.angle_gamma   90.00
#
_symmetry.space_group_name_H-M   'P 1'
#
loop_
_entity.id
_entity.type
_entity.pdbx_description
1 polymer ?
#
loop_
_entity_poly.entity_id
_entity_poly.type
_entity_poly.pdbx_seq_one_letter_code
_entity_poly.pdbx_strand_id
1 'polypeptide(L)'
;MAIEVLDIIDTAVKIGLGALISGVATYHVTKLKYAKDAEKDINNWLRVERHKAYSKLSKCIMSFSLDGDGTRTPFQDLALFSESALLTENNGLIDELEKFTYKLEKMNRLMESENEEDKKKSEKIYHDIYDDRLELVKRLRDELRNVDS
;
A
#
# COMPACT_ATOMS: atom_id res chain seq x y z
N MET A 1 -3.35 56.72 43.23
CA MET A 1 -1.90 56.45 43.05
C MET A 1 -1.48 55.05 43.52
N ALA A 2 -1.41 54.72 44.83
CA ALA A 2 -0.90 53.39 45.24
C ALA A 2 -1.80 52.19 44.84
N ILE A 3 -3.13 52.39 44.86
CA ILE A 3 -4.12 51.36 44.49
C ILE A 3 -4.10 51.09 42.97
N GLU A 4 -4.01 52.14 42.15
CA GLU A 4 -3.96 52.02 40.68
C GLU A 4 -2.70 51.32 40.17
N VAL A 5 -1.54 51.54 40.82
CA VAL A 5 -0.30 50.85 40.45
C VAL A 5 -0.39 49.35 40.75
N LEU A 6 -1.06 48.97 41.84
CA LEU A 6 -1.27 47.56 42.20
C LEU A 6 -2.18 46.86 41.17
N ASP A 7 -3.25 47.53 40.73
CA ASP A 7 -4.18 47.00 39.72
C ASP A 7 -3.53 46.82 38.34
N ILE A 8 -2.63 47.75 37.96
CA ILE A 8 -1.85 47.64 36.72
C ILE A 8 -0.91 46.42 36.78
N ILE A 9 -0.26 46.20 37.93
CA ILE A 9 0.64 45.05 38.13
C ILE A 9 -0.14 43.73 38.09
N ASP A 10 -1.27 43.64 38.79
CA ASP A 10 -2.12 42.44 38.79
C ASP A 10 -2.64 42.10 37.38
N THR A 11 -3.07 43.12 36.64
CA THR A 11 -3.52 42.97 35.24
C THR A 11 -2.37 42.48 34.34
N ALA A 12 -1.18 43.06 34.47
CA ALA A 12 -0.01 42.65 33.69
C ALA A 12 0.40 41.20 33.97
N VAL A 13 0.37 40.77 35.23
CA VAL A 13 0.67 39.38 35.62
C VAL A 13 -0.39 38.41 35.07
N LYS A 14 -1.69 38.76 35.15
CA LYS A 14 -2.77 37.93 34.60
C LYS A 14 -2.65 37.75 33.08
N ILE A 15 -2.35 38.83 32.36
CA ILE A 15 -2.12 38.78 30.91
C ILE A 15 -0.88 37.95 30.58
N GLY A 16 0.23 38.18 31.29
CA GLY A 16 1.49 37.45 31.09
C GLY A 16 1.35 35.94 31.37
N LEU A 17 0.65 35.58 32.46
CA LEU A 17 0.40 34.18 32.82
C LEU A 17 -0.53 33.51 31.81
N GLY A 18 -1.59 34.20 31.35
CA GLY A 18 -2.47 33.73 30.29
C GLY A 18 -1.74 33.49 28.97
N ALA A 19 -0.86 34.42 28.58
CA ALA A 19 -0.02 34.28 27.38
C ALA A 19 0.98 33.13 27.50
N LEU A 20 1.58 32.93 28.68
CA LEU A 20 2.52 31.83 28.93
C LEU A 20 1.84 30.47 28.88
N ILE A 21 0.71 30.30 29.57
CA ILE A 21 -0.09 29.06 29.52
C ILE A 21 -0.54 28.78 28.08
N SER A 22 -1.02 29.81 27.37
CA SER A 22 -1.42 29.69 25.98
C SER A 22 -0.26 29.29 25.07
N GLY A 23 0.92 29.86 25.28
CA GLY A 23 2.14 29.52 24.53
C GLY A 23 2.57 28.07 24.74
N VAL A 24 2.58 27.61 26.00
CA VAL A 24 2.92 26.21 26.36
C VAL A 24 1.90 25.23 25.77
N ALA A 25 0.61 25.52 25.92
CA ALA A 25 -0.45 24.70 25.34
C ALA A 25 -0.36 24.65 23.81
N THR A 26 -0.13 25.80 23.17
CA THR A 26 0.03 25.88 21.71
C THR A 26 1.24 25.07 21.26
N TYR A 27 2.38 25.16 21.94
CA TYR A 27 3.56 24.37 21.62
C TYR A 27 3.30 22.87 21.69
N HIS A 28 2.63 22.41 22.74
CA HIS A 28 2.32 20.99 22.93
C HIS A 28 1.35 20.47 21.86
N VAL A 29 0.24 21.18 21.62
CA VAL A 29 -0.74 20.83 20.57
C VAL A 29 -0.10 20.85 19.19
N THR A 30 0.72 21.85 18.90
CA THR A 30 1.42 21.98 17.61
C THR A 30 2.39 20.83 17.39
N LYS A 31 3.18 20.44 18.40
CA LYS A 31 4.08 19.29 18.31
C LYS A 31 3.33 17.98 18.05
N LEU A 32 2.22 17.74 18.76
CA LEU A 32 1.39 16.56 18.55
C LEU A 32 0.77 16.55 17.15
N LYS A 33 0.29 17.71 16.68
CA LYS A 33 -0.27 17.86 15.35
C LYS A 33 0.77 17.57 14.26
N TYR A 34 1.98 18.13 14.36
CA TYR A 34 3.05 17.85 13.39
C TYR A 34 3.43 16.38 13.32
N ALA A 35 3.53 15.70 14.48
CA ALA A 35 3.82 14.26 14.50
C ALA A 35 2.70 13.45 13.81
N LYS A 36 1.44 13.78 14.12
CA LYS A 36 0.28 13.12 13.51
C LYS A 36 0.13 13.42 12.02
N ASP A 37 0.41 14.64 11.60
CA ASP A 37 0.37 15.05 10.19
C ASP A 37 1.48 14.32 9.41
N ALA A 38 2.69 14.19 9.97
CA ALA A 38 3.77 13.42 9.34
C ALA A 38 3.44 11.93 9.19
N GLU A 39 2.84 11.32 10.21
CA GLU A 39 2.35 9.93 10.15
C GLU A 39 1.27 9.77 9.08
N LYS A 40 0.31 10.71 9.03
CA LYS A 40 -0.74 10.72 8.01
C LYS A 40 -0.19 10.85 6.59
N ASP A 41 0.84 11.67 6.40
CA ASP A 41 1.48 11.85 5.10
C ASP A 41 2.18 10.57 4.64
N ILE A 42 2.88 9.87 5.54
CA ILE A 42 3.50 8.56 5.26
C ILE A 42 2.42 7.53 4.88
N ASN A 43 1.34 7.45 5.65
CA ASN A 43 0.25 6.51 5.38
C ASN A 43 -0.45 6.80 4.05
N ASN A 44 -0.68 8.08 3.73
CA ASN A 44 -1.20 8.49 2.43
C ASN A 44 -0.26 8.12 1.29
N TRP A 45 1.05 8.34 1.46
CA TRP A 45 2.05 7.98 0.47
C TRP A 45 2.08 6.46 0.23
N LEU A 46 2.10 5.65 1.29
CA LEU A 46 2.03 4.18 1.21
C LEU A 46 0.76 3.70 0.52
N ARG A 47 -0.38 4.34 0.79
CA ARG A 47 -1.66 4.03 0.12
C ARG A 47 -1.59 4.29 -1.37
N VAL A 48 -1.04 5.44 -1.78
CA VAL A 48 -0.88 5.80 -3.19
C VAL A 48 0.05 4.80 -3.89
N GLU A 49 1.15 4.42 -3.24
CA GLU A 49 2.11 3.49 -3.82
C GLU A 49 1.55 2.07 -3.95
N ARG A 50 0.84 1.58 -2.93
CA ARG A 50 0.04 0.34 -3.00
C ARG A 50 -0.92 0.36 -4.18
N HIS A 51 -1.72 1.43 -4.32
CA HIS A 51 -2.67 1.52 -5.43
C HIS A 51 -1.98 1.42 -6.80
N LYS A 52 -0.83 2.08 -6.99
CA LYS A 52 -0.06 1.98 -8.24
C LYS A 52 0.45 0.56 -8.47
N ALA A 53 1.09 -0.06 -7.48
CA ALA A 53 1.62 -1.41 -7.57
C ALA A 53 0.51 -2.43 -7.87
N TYR A 54 -0.58 -2.39 -7.10
CA TYR A 54 -1.72 -3.29 -7.28
C TYR A 54 -2.45 -3.07 -8.61
N SER A 55 -2.49 -1.84 -9.13
CA SER A 55 -3.06 -1.58 -10.46
C SER A 55 -2.21 -2.21 -11.56
N LYS A 56 -0.88 -2.04 -11.52
CA LYS A 56 0.04 -2.71 -12.46
C LYS A 56 -0.08 -4.23 -12.36
N LEU A 57 -0.11 -4.75 -11.15
CA LEU A 57 -0.20 -6.18 -10.87
C LEU A 57 -1.53 -6.76 -11.33
N SER A 58 -2.64 -6.09 -11.06
CA SER A 58 -3.97 -6.50 -11.54
C SER A 58 -4.01 -6.56 -13.06
N LYS A 59 -3.39 -5.59 -13.75
CA LYS A 59 -3.27 -5.62 -15.21
C LYS A 59 -2.49 -6.84 -15.68
N CYS A 60 -1.33 -7.12 -15.07
CA CYS A 60 -0.50 -8.30 -15.36
C CYS A 60 -1.26 -9.62 -15.13
N ILE A 61 -1.94 -9.76 -13.99
CA ILE A 61 -2.77 -10.92 -13.67
C ILE A 61 -3.87 -11.11 -14.72
N MET A 62 -4.57 -10.04 -15.09
CA MET A 62 -5.69 -10.11 -16.02
C MET A 62 -5.26 -10.35 -17.47
N SER A 63 -4.06 -9.91 -17.85
CA SER A 63 -3.49 -10.14 -19.16
C SER A 63 -2.63 -11.40 -19.25
N PHE A 64 -2.45 -12.13 -18.14
CA PHE A 64 -1.47 -13.22 -18.05
C PHE A 64 -0.07 -12.78 -18.52
N SER A 65 0.36 -11.60 -18.07
CA SER A 65 1.64 -10.98 -18.44
C SER A 65 1.80 -10.57 -19.91
N LEU A 66 0.67 -10.45 -20.63
CA LEU A 66 0.61 -9.89 -21.97
C LEU A 66 0.25 -8.39 -21.88
N ASP A 67 1.24 -7.56 -21.56
CA ASP A 67 1.08 -6.11 -21.60
C ASP A 67 1.02 -5.66 -23.07
N GLY A 68 0.12 -4.75 -23.43
CA GLY A 68 0.02 -4.22 -24.80
C GLY A 68 1.27 -3.47 -25.35
N ASP A 69 2.41 -3.45 -24.63
CA ASP A 69 3.72 -2.99 -25.14
C ASP A 69 4.70 -4.13 -25.49
N GLY A 70 4.37 -5.38 -25.14
CA GLY A 70 5.24 -6.55 -25.31
C GLY A 70 5.00 -7.61 -24.23
N THR A 71 5.54 -8.80 -24.44
CA THR A 71 5.54 -9.87 -23.44
C THR A 71 6.47 -9.48 -22.30
N ARG A 72 5.97 -9.40 -21.06
CA ARG A 72 6.88 -9.31 -19.91
C ARG A 72 7.70 -10.57 -19.78
N THR A 73 8.96 -10.38 -19.44
CA THR A 73 9.82 -11.50 -19.04
C THR A 73 9.36 -12.00 -17.66
N PRO A 74 9.54 -13.30 -17.35
CA PRO A 74 9.23 -13.85 -16.03
C PRO A 74 9.90 -13.09 -14.88
N PHE A 75 11.09 -12.53 -15.10
CA PHE A 75 11.78 -11.71 -14.10
C PHE A 75 11.10 -10.37 -13.84
N GLN A 76 10.51 -9.74 -14.86
CA GLN A 76 9.74 -8.50 -14.70
C GLN A 76 8.45 -8.76 -13.92
N ASP A 77 7.81 -9.90 -14.16
CA ASP A 77 6.64 -10.29 -13.38
C ASP A 77 7.01 -10.53 -11.92
N LEU A 78 8.04 -11.33 -11.65
CA LEU A 78 8.55 -11.57 -10.29
C LEU A 78 8.92 -10.26 -9.57
N ALA A 79 9.54 -9.32 -10.27
CA ALA A 79 9.85 -8.01 -9.71
C ALA A 79 8.58 -7.23 -9.32
N LEU A 80 7.54 -7.27 -10.15
CA LEU A 80 6.26 -6.62 -9.84
C LEU A 80 5.52 -7.30 -8.69
N PHE A 81 5.55 -8.63 -8.62
CA PHE A 81 5.01 -9.38 -7.48
C PHE A 81 5.77 -9.00 -6.20
N SER A 82 7.10 -8.90 -6.26
CA SER A 82 7.94 -8.50 -5.12
C SER A 82 7.68 -7.05 -4.69
N GLU A 83 7.56 -6.11 -5.64
CA GLU A 83 7.17 -4.71 -5.39
C GLU A 83 5.83 -4.65 -4.64
N SER A 84 4.85 -5.44 -5.08
CA SER A 84 3.53 -5.49 -4.45
C SER A 84 3.58 -6.16 -3.07
N ALA A 85 4.36 -7.22 -2.90
CA ALA A 85 4.52 -7.92 -1.63
C ALA A 85 5.15 -7.03 -0.55
N LEU A 86 6.16 -6.22 -0.89
CA LEU A 86 6.79 -5.27 0.03
C LEU A 86 5.83 -4.22 0.59
N LEU A 87 4.76 -3.92 -0.17
CA LEU A 87 3.73 -2.95 0.21
C LEU A 87 2.50 -3.61 0.85
N THR A 88 2.49 -4.94 0.97
CA THR A 88 1.37 -5.73 1.49
C THR A 88 1.68 -6.20 2.90
N GLU A 89 0.76 -6.00 3.84
CA GLU A 89 0.94 -6.49 5.22
C GLU A 89 0.30 -7.88 5.41
N ASN A 90 -0.68 -8.20 4.56
CA ASN A 90 -1.39 -9.46 4.57
C ASN A 90 -0.57 -10.62 3.99
N ASN A 91 0.10 -11.37 4.85
CA ASN A 91 0.89 -12.56 4.46
C ASN A 91 0.08 -13.59 3.65
N GLY A 92 -1.21 -13.77 3.94
CA GLY A 92 -2.05 -14.70 3.18
C GLY A 92 -2.33 -14.24 1.75
N LEU A 93 -2.28 -12.93 1.49
CA LEU A 93 -2.31 -12.39 0.12
C LEU A 93 -0.98 -12.59 -0.58
N ILE A 94 0.14 -12.37 0.12
CA ILE A 94 1.48 -12.61 -0.40
C ILE A 94 1.62 -14.08 -0.84
N ASP A 95 1.25 -15.03 0.01
CA ASP A 95 1.31 -16.48 -0.32
C ASP A 95 0.50 -16.85 -1.57
N GLU A 96 -0.66 -16.21 -1.78
CA GLU A 96 -1.49 -16.45 -2.96
C GLU A 96 -0.90 -15.82 -4.22
N LEU A 97 -0.30 -14.63 -4.11
CA LEU A 97 0.44 -14.00 -5.20
C LEU A 97 1.61 -14.89 -5.64
N GLU A 98 2.41 -15.39 -4.70
CA GLU A 98 3.53 -16.30 -5.00
C GLU A 98 3.07 -17.58 -5.69
N LYS A 99 1.99 -18.21 -5.19
CA LYS A 99 1.40 -19.40 -5.82
C LYS A 99 0.94 -19.11 -7.25
N PHE A 100 0.31 -17.96 -7.47
CA PHE A 100 -0.11 -17.54 -8.80
C PHE A 100 1.08 -17.37 -9.75
N THR A 101 2.14 -16.67 -9.32
CA THR A 101 3.37 -16.50 -10.11
C THR A 101 4.01 -17.82 -10.47
N TYR A 102 4.11 -18.74 -9.50
CA TYR A 102 4.66 -20.08 -9.74
C TYR A 102 3.84 -20.87 -10.76
N LYS A 103 2.50 -20.83 -10.67
CA LYS A 103 1.63 -21.47 -11.67
C LYS A 103 1.86 -20.88 -13.06
N LEU A 104 1.95 -19.55 -13.16
CA LEU A 104 2.16 -18.85 -14.43
C LEU A 104 3.51 -19.21 -15.06
N GLU A 105 4.59 -19.19 -14.29
CA GLU A 105 5.92 -19.62 -14.76
C GLU A 105 5.90 -21.07 -15.24
N LYS A 106 5.30 -21.97 -14.45
CA LYS A 106 5.17 -23.38 -14.79
C LYS A 106 4.37 -23.59 -16.08
N MET A 107 3.27 -22.85 -16.26
CA MET A 107 2.48 -22.88 -17.48
C MET A 107 3.33 -22.48 -18.69
N ASN A 108 4.03 -21.35 -18.61
CA ASN A 108 4.88 -20.84 -19.69
C ASN A 108 5.97 -21.84 -20.06
N ARG A 109 6.68 -22.39 -19.07
CA ARG A 109 7.73 -23.40 -19.28
C ARG A 109 7.21 -24.68 -19.96
N LEU A 110 6.02 -25.12 -19.58
CA LEU A 110 5.41 -26.32 -20.18
C LEU A 110 4.88 -26.05 -21.59
N MET A 111 4.45 -24.82 -21.89
CA MET A 111 3.99 -24.42 -23.21
C MET A 111 5.11 -24.39 -24.25
N GLU A 112 6.35 -24.12 -23.81
CA GLU A 112 7.56 -24.17 -24.65
C GLU A 112 8.06 -25.60 -24.93
N SER A 113 7.51 -26.62 -24.26
CA SER A 113 7.90 -28.02 -24.45
C SER A 113 7.37 -28.57 -25.79
N GLU A 114 8.20 -29.38 -26.46
CA GLU A 114 7.78 -30.13 -27.66
C GLU A 114 6.86 -31.32 -27.33
N ASN A 115 6.79 -31.73 -26.06
CA ASN A 115 5.99 -32.86 -25.61
C ASN A 115 4.49 -32.50 -25.51
N GLU A 116 3.64 -33.23 -26.24
CA GLU A 116 2.19 -33.04 -26.22
C GLU A 116 1.54 -33.27 -24.85
N GLU A 117 2.11 -34.10 -23.99
CA GLU A 117 1.62 -34.27 -22.62
C GLU A 117 1.88 -33.02 -21.76
N ASP A 118 3.00 -32.34 -21.99
CA ASP A 118 3.35 -31.11 -21.28
C ASP A 118 2.44 -29.95 -21.71
N LYS A 119 2.09 -29.88 -23.00
CA LYS A 119 1.10 -28.92 -23.52
C LYS A 119 -0.29 -29.13 -22.90
N LYS A 120 -0.74 -30.38 -22.75
CA LYS A 120 -2.00 -30.67 -22.02
C LYS A 120 -1.93 -30.26 -20.55
N LYS A 121 -0.78 -30.43 -19.90
CA LYS A 121 -0.56 -29.95 -18.52
C LYS A 121 -0.58 -28.43 -18.44
N SER A 122 0.02 -27.73 -19.41
CA SER A 122 -0.01 -26.26 -19.46
C SER A 122 -1.43 -25.72 -19.64
N GLU A 123 -2.24 -26.34 -20.50
CA GLU A 123 -3.65 -25.99 -20.71
C GLU A 123 -4.47 -26.16 -19.42
N LYS A 124 -4.24 -27.25 -18.68
CA LYS A 124 -4.89 -27.45 -17.37
C LYS A 124 -4.51 -26.34 -16.38
N ILE A 125 -3.23 -25.99 -16.29
CA ILE A 125 -2.75 -24.93 -15.41
C ILE A 125 -3.32 -23.57 -15.84
N TYR A 126 -3.43 -23.32 -17.15
CA TYR A 126 -4.05 -22.10 -17.68
C TYR A 126 -5.48 -21.93 -17.14
N HIS A 127 -6.29 -22.99 -17.14
CA HIS A 127 -7.64 -22.93 -16.58
C HIS A 127 -7.64 -22.66 -15.08
N ASP A 128 -6.76 -23.30 -14.30
CA ASP A 128 -6.64 -23.04 -12.87
C ASP A 128 -6.28 -21.55 -12.59
N ILE A 129 -5.31 -20.99 -13.33
CA ILE A 129 -4.91 -19.58 -13.21
C ILE A 129 -6.06 -18.67 -13.66
N TYR A 130 -6.77 -19.03 -14.72
CA TYR A 130 -7.91 -18.29 -15.23
C TYR A 130 -8.94 -18.14 -14.11
N ASP A 131 -9.34 -19.20 -13.44
CA ASP A 131 -10.34 -19.12 -12.39
C ASP A 131 -9.85 -18.32 -11.17
N ASP A 132 -8.58 -18.49 -10.77
CA ASP A 132 -7.99 -17.82 -9.61
C ASP A 132 -7.85 -16.30 -9.80
N ARG A 133 -7.63 -15.82 -11.03
CA ARG A 133 -7.23 -14.42 -11.31
C ARG A 133 -8.20 -13.37 -10.77
N LEU A 134 -9.50 -13.64 -10.91
CA LEU A 134 -10.55 -12.70 -10.49
C LEU A 134 -10.61 -12.59 -8.98
N GLU A 135 -10.40 -13.71 -8.28
CA GLU A 135 -10.39 -13.73 -6.83
C GLU A 135 -9.18 -12.98 -6.29
N LEU A 136 -8.01 -13.19 -6.89
CA LEU A 136 -6.79 -12.49 -6.52
C LEU A 136 -6.91 -10.97 -6.70
N VAL A 137 -7.52 -10.50 -7.80
CA VAL A 137 -7.80 -9.07 -8.01
C VAL A 137 -8.79 -8.51 -6.99
N LYS A 138 -9.82 -9.28 -6.58
CA LYS A 138 -10.71 -8.85 -5.50
C LYS A 138 -9.97 -8.74 -4.17
N ARG A 139 -9.09 -9.69 -3.84
CA ARG A 139 -8.29 -9.63 -2.61
C ARG A 139 -7.34 -8.43 -2.59
N LEU A 140 -6.69 -8.11 -3.72
CA LEU A 140 -5.89 -6.88 -3.86
C LEU A 140 -6.73 -5.61 -3.63
N ARG A 141 -7.95 -5.57 -4.16
CA ARG A 141 -8.88 -4.46 -3.94
C ARG A 141 -9.29 -4.35 -2.46
N ASP A 142 -9.58 -5.47 -1.83
CA ASP A 142 -10.05 -5.49 -0.44
C ASP A 142 -8.91 -5.13 0.52
N GLU A 143 -7.69 -5.61 0.25
CA GLU A 143 -6.47 -5.17 0.95
C GLU A 143 -6.28 -3.66 0.86
N LEU A 144 -6.43 -3.07 -0.34
CA LEU A 144 -6.32 -1.62 -0.51
C LEU A 144 -7.38 -0.83 0.27
N ARG A 145 -8.56 -1.41 0.51
CA ARG A 145 -9.68 -0.78 1.22
C ARG A 145 -9.59 -0.94 2.74
N ASN A 146 -9.08 -2.08 3.21
CA ASN A 146 -8.99 -2.40 4.64
C ASN A 146 -7.91 -1.58 5.38
N VAL A 147 -7.04 -0.88 4.66
CA VAL A 147 -6.10 0.09 5.24
C VAL A 147 -6.82 1.26 5.95
N ASP A 148 -8.07 1.54 5.59
CA ASP A 148 -8.84 2.67 6.12
C ASP A 148 -9.66 2.35 7.40
N SER A 149 -9.56 1.13 7.94
CA SER A 149 -10.32 0.64 9.11
C SER A 149 -9.43 0.16 10.24
#